data_AF-A0A973CWD1-F1
#
_entry.id   AF-A0A973CWD1-F1
#
_cell.length_a   1.000
_cell.length_b   1.000
_cell.length_c   1.000
_cell.angle_alpha   90.00
_cell.angle_beta   90.00
_cell.angle_gamma   90.00
#
_symmetry.space_group_name_H-M   'P 1'
#
loop_
_entity.id
_entity.type
_entity.pdbx_description
1 polymer ?
#
loop_
_entity_poly.entity_id
_entity_poly.type
_entity_poly.pdbx_seq_one_letter_code
_entity_poly.pdbx_strand_id
1 'polypeptide(L)'
;MGSLVLHGLWFLDGRKMARWSERSRRLLVRETRTIAEALTPTISRSCTHVRGHGGVKGALRRVHRRLPKAAFVARFDIASYYDSMQHDVL
;
A
#
# COMPACT_ATOMS: atom_id res chain seq x y z
N MET A 1 -10.67 -0.57 -22.47
CA MET A 1 -10.07 0.10 -21.28
C MET A 1 -9.72 1.54 -21.64
N GLY A 2 -10.06 2.52 -20.80
CA GLY A 2 -9.75 3.91 -21.11
C GLY A 2 -8.25 4.18 -20.91
N SER A 3 -7.60 4.82 -21.89
CA SER A 3 -6.20 5.21 -21.77
C SER A 3 -5.99 6.16 -20.58
N LEU A 4 -4.91 5.96 -19.84
CA LEU A 4 -4.50 6.88 -18.78
C LEU A 4 -3.79 8.08 -19.39
N VAL A 5 -4.18 9.28 -18.97
CA VAL A 5 -3.67 10.55 -19.47
C VAL A 5 -2.98 11.27 -18.32
N LEU A 6 -1.67 11.44 -18.47
CA LEU A 6 -0.78 12.12 -17.53
C LEU A 6 -0.56 13.56 -17.98
N HIS A 7 -0.80 14.53 -17.10
CA HIS A 7 -0.59 15.95 -17.37
C HIS A 7 0.79 16.45 -16.95
N GLY A 8 1.48 15.75 -16.03
CA GLY A 8 2.81 16.16 -15.61
C GLY A 8 3.44 15.24 -14.59
N LEU A 9 4.77 15.30 -14.53
CA LEU A 9 5.65 14.64 -13.57
C LEU A 9 6.58 15.68 -12.97
N TRP A 10 6.81 15.61 -11.66
CA TRP A 10 7.78 16.44 -10.96
C TRP A 10 8.34 15.69 -9.76
N PHE A 11 9.36 16.25 -9.12
CA PHE A 11 9.88 15.74 -7.85
C PHE A 11 9.49 16.68 -6.71
N LEU A 12 9.08 16.11 -5.58
CA LEU A 12 8.82 16.81 -4.33
C LEU A 12 9.52 16.03 -3.21
N ASP A 13 10.47 16.66 -2.53
CA ASP A 13 11.27 16.04 -1.45
C ASP A 13 11.89 14.68 -1.86
N GLY A 14 12.44 14.63 -3.08
CA GLY A 14 13.04 13.41 -3.65
C GLY A 14 12.02 12.36 -4.12
N ARG A 15 10.71 12.62 -4.04
CA ARG A 15 9.65 11.71 -4.47
C ARG A 15 9.10 12.09 -5.82
N LYS A 16 8.94 11.11 -6.72
CA LYS A 16 8.30 11.31 -8.02
C LYS A 16 6.80 11.48 -7.85
N MET A 17 6.29 12.63 -8.27
CA MET A 17 4.88 12.99 -8.22
C MET A 17 4.28 12.95 -9.62
N ALA A 18 2.98 12.66 -9.71
CA ALA A 18 2.25 12.58 -10.97
C ALA A 18 0.92 13.34 -10.89
N ARG A 19 0.64 14.17 -11.90
CA ARG A 19 -0.65 14.84 -12.06
C ARG A 19 -1.40 14.17 -13.18
N TRP A 20 -2.41 13.38 -12.83
CA TRP A 20 -3.30 12.73 -13.78
C TRP A 20 -4.38 13.69 -14.26
N SER A 21 -4.89 13.47 -15.47
CA SER A 21 -6.15 14.07 -15.88
C SER A 21 -7.26 13.69 -14.92
N GLU A 22 -8.28 14.54 -14.79
CA GLU A 22 -9.39 14.27 -13.88
C GLU A 22 -10.14 12.97 -14.26
N ARG A 23 -10.25 12.65 -15.56
CA ARG A 23 -10.79 11.37 -16.04
C ARG A 23 -9.93 10.19 -15.57
N SER A 24 -8.61 10.27 -15.70
CA SER A 24 -7.69 9.20 -15.30
C SER A 24 -7.63 9.05 -13.79
N ARG A 25 -7.71 10.15 -13.02
CA ARG A 25 -7.80 10.11 -11.56
C ARG A 25 -9.03 9.34 -11.11
N ARG A 26 -10.21 9.62 -11.69
CA ARG A 26 -11.45 8.87 -11.39
C ARG A 26 -11.33 7.39 -11.75
N LEU A 27 -10.72 7.08 -12.89
CA LEU A 27 -10.46 5.71 -13.31
C LEU A 27 -9.58 4.99 -12.27
N LEU A 28 -8.43 5.57 -11.91
CA LEU A 28 -7.53 5.01 -10.91
C LEU A 28 -8.21 4.80 -9.55
N VAL A 29 -8.99 5.77 -9.07
CA VAL A 29 -9.75 5.63 -7.81
C VAL A 29 -10.73 4.46 -7.88
N ARG A 30 -11.44 4.30 -9.01
CA ARG A 30 -12.38 3.19 -9.20
C ARG A 30 -11.65 1.85 -9.21
N GLU A 31 -10.59 1.71 -9.99
CA GLU A 31 -9.83 0.45 -10.08
C GLU A 31 -9.21 0.08 -8.74
N THR A 32 -8.61 1.05 -8.02
CA THR A 32 -8.10 0.83 -6.67
C THR A 32 -9.17 0.32 -5.72
N ARG A 33 -10.40 0.86 -5.79
CA ARG A 33 -11.51 0.38 -4.98
C ARG A 33 -11.91 -1.06 -5.36
N THR A 34 -12.06 -1.35 -6.64
CA THR A 34 -12.42 -2.70 -7.12
C THR A 34 -11.38 -3.74 -6.71
N ILE A 35 -10.08 -3.43 -6.87
CA ILE A 35 -8.99 -4.30 -6.42
C ILE A 35 -9.05 -4.49 -4.90
N ALA A 36 -9.24 -3.41 -4.14
CA ALA A 36 -9.34 -3.49 -2.69
C ALA A 36 -10.52 -4.36 -2.23
N GLU A 37 -11.69 -4.22 -2.84
CA GLU A 37 -12.88 -5.04 -2.54
C GLU A 37 -12.62 -6.52 -2.80
N ALA A 38 -11.96 -6.86 -3.91
CA ALA A 38 -11.62 -8.23 -4.26
C ALA A 38 -10.56 -8.86 -3.33
N LEU A 39 -9.54 -8.09 -2.93
CA LEU A 39 -8.39 -8.62 -2.17
C LEU A 39 -8.56 -8.51 -0.65
N THR A 40 -9.33 -7.57 -0.13
CA THR A 40 -9.48 -7.38 1.33
C THR A 40 -9.87 -8.67 2.08
N PRO A 41 -10.78 -9.53 1.57
CA PRO A 41 -11.13 -10.78 2.25
C PRO A 41 -9.97 -11.77 2.40
N THR A 42 -8.97 -11.74 1.51
CA THR A 42 -7.84 -12.67 1.51
C THR A 42 -6.61 -12.12 2.24
N ILE A 43 -6.55 -10.79 2.46
CA ILE A 43 -5.44 -10.16 3.17
C ILE A 43 -5.52 -10.44 4.67
N SER A 44 -4.41 -10.92 5.24
CA SER A 44 -4.30 -11.18 6.67
C SER A 44 -4.70 -9.97 7.53
N ARG A 45 -5.46 -10.24 8.60
CA ARG A 45 -5.81 -9.27 9.66
C ARG A 45 -4.60 -8.69 10.39
N SER A 46 -3.38 -9.22 10.19
CA SER A 46 -2.14 -8.62 10.69
C SER A 46 -1.61 -7.48 9.83
N CYS A 47 -2.03 -7.36 8.57
CA CYS A 47 -1.70 -6.21 7.72
C CYS A 47 -2.54 -5.01 8.17
N THR A 48 -1.97 -4.19 9.05
CA THR A 48 -2.67 -3.06 9.67
C THR A 48 -2.80 -1.84 8.77
N HIS A 49 -2.22 -1.86 7.57
CA HIS A 49 -2.41 -0.83 6.55
C HIS A 49 -3.81 -0.88 5.92
N VAL A 50 -4.43 -2.08 5.87
CA VAL A 50 -5.80 -2.25 5.37
C VAL A 50 -6.79 -1.60 6.34
N ARG A 51 -7.75 -0.84 5.78
CA ARG A 51 -8.80 -0.17 6.55
C ARG A 51 -9.56 -1.20 7.39
N GLY A 52 -9.81 -0.87 8.67
CA GLY A 52 -10.50 -1.76 9.60
C GLY A 52 -9.63 -2.85 10.25
N HIS A 53 -8.32 -2.90 9.97
CA HIS A 53 -7.37 -3.83 10.62
C HIS A 53 -6.70 -3.24 11.88
N GLY A 54 -7.06 -2.01 12.24
CA GLY A 54 -6.66 -1.34 13.49
C GLY A 54 -5.55 -0.29 13.33
N GLY A 55 -4.96 -0.13 12.14
CA GLY A 55 -3.96 0.89 11.87
C GLY A 55 -2.70 0.75 12.74
N VAL A 56 -1.95 1.85 12.83
CA VAL A 56 -0.71 1.92 13.62
C VAL A 56 -0.94 1.53 15.09
N LYS A 57 -2.02 2.02 15.72
CA LYS A 57 -2.36 1.67 17.11
C LYS A 57 -2.70 0.19 17.28
N GLY A 58 -3.35 -0.43 16.29
CA GLY A 58 -3.63 -1.86 16.26
C GLY A 58 -2.35 -2.69 16.13
N ALA A 59 -1.40 -2.23 15.32
CA ALA A 59 -0.08 -2.86 15.19
C ALA A 59 0.68 -2.83 16.52
N LEU A 60 0.80 -1.65 17.15
CA LEU A 60 1.48 -1.49 18.43
C LEU A 60 0.88 -2.36 19.53
N ARG A 61 -0.46 -2.37 19.67
CA ARG A 61 -1.13 -3.25 20.65
C ARG A 61 -0.84 -4.72 20.42
N ARG A 62 -0.75 -5.15 19.16
CA ARG A 62 -0.45 -6.54 18.79
C ARG A 62 0.98 -6.93 19.13
N VAL A 63 1.95 -6.04 18.83
CA VAL A 63 3.36 -6.22 19.21
C VAL A 63 3.48 -6.25 20.73
N HIS A 64 2.92 -5.27 21.43
CA HIS A 64 2.98 -5.16 22.89
C HIS A 64 2.46 -6.41 23.61
N ARG A 65 1.37 -7.03 23.12
CA ARG A 65 0.85 -8.29 23.71
C ARG A 65 1.72 -9.51 23.44
N ARG A 66 2.53 -9.50 22.37
CA ARG A 66 3.36 -10.65 21.96
C ARG A 66 4.79 -10.55 22.47
N LEU A 67 5.29 -9.33 22.64
CA LEU A 67 6.66 -9.05 23.03
C LEU A 67 7.11 -9.80 24.30
N PRO A 68 6.31 -9.90 25.39
CA PRO A 68 6.73 -10.62 26.60
C PRO A 68 6.94 -12.13 26.38
N LYS A 69 6.42 -12.71 25.29
CA LYS A 69 6.54 -14.13 24.96
C LYS A 69 7.60 -14.41 23.89
N ALA A 70 8.22 -13.37 23.33
CA ALA A 70 9.17 -13.50 22.25
C ALA A 70 10.60 -13.44 22.80
N ALA A 71 11.37 -14.51 22.60
CA ALA A 71 12.80 -14.51 22.94
C ALA A 71 13.61 -13.62 21.98
N PHE A 72 13.15 -13.48 20.73
CA PHE A 72 13.81 -12.71 19.68
C PHE A 72 12.78 -11.92 18.86
N VAL A 73 13.21 -10.79 18.29
CA VAL A 73 12.41 -9.96 17.40
C VAL A 73 13.22 -9.67 16.14
N ALA A 74 12.61 -9.90 14.98
CA ALA A 74 13.17 -9.50 13.70
C ALA A 74 12.38 -8.31 13.14
N ARG A 75 13.11 -7.33 12.60
CA ARG A 75 12.55 -6.18 11.88
C ARG A 75 13.01 -6.26 10.44
N PHE A 76 12.04 -6.17 9.53
CA PHE A 76 12.27 -6.15 8.10
C PHE A 76 11.72 -4.84 7.52
N ASP A 77 12.35 -4.39 6.44
CA ASP A 77 11.85 -3.31 5.61
C ASP A 77 12.06 -3.69 4.13
N ILE A 78 11.26 -3.11 3.23
CA ILE A 78 11.38 -3.38 1.80
C ILE A 78 12.19 -2.26 1.14
N ALA A 79 13.40 -2.58 0.72
CA ALA A 79 14.26 -1.65 -0.01
C ALA A 79 13.64 -1.31 -1.37
N SER A 80 13.56 -0.02 -1.69
CA SER A 80 13.14 0.50 -2.99
C SER A 80 11.89 -0.16 -3.58
N TYR A 81 10.85 -0.36 -2.75
CA TYR A 81 9.64 -1.15 -3.07
C TYR A 81 9.08 -0.98 -4.49
N TYR A 82 8.96 0.26 -4.98
CA TYR A 82 8.42 0.51 -6.32
C TYR A 82 9.44 0.26 -7.43
N ASP A 83 10.72 0.51 -7.19
CA ASP A 83 11.79 0.31 -8.17
C ASP A 83 12.15 -1.17 -8.33
N SER A 84 12.00 -1.96 -7.26
CA SER A 84 12.29 -3.39 -7.24
C SER A 84 11.12 -4.27 -7.69
N MET A 85 9.99 -3.67 -8.10
CA MET A 85 8.76 -4.40 -8.41
C MET A 85 8.84 -5.08 -9.79
N GLN A 86 8.72 -6.40 -9.81
CA GLN A 86 8.67 -7.22 -11.03
C GLN A 86 7.24 -7.20 -11.59
N HIS A 87 7.03 -6.49 -12.70
CA HIS A 87 5.71 -6.24 -13.26
C HIS A 87 5.12 -7.43 -14.02
N ASP A 88 5.94 -8.41 -14.37
CA ASP A 88 5.57 -9.68 -14.99
C ASP A 88 4.98 -10.69 -13.98
N VAL A 89 5.19 -10.46 -12.68
CA VAL A 89 4.65 -11.29 -11.58
C VAL A 89 3.35 -10.70 -10.99
N LEU A 90 2.98 -9.47 -11.37
CA LEU A 90 1.74 -8.80 -10.96
C LEU A 90 0.56 -9.19 -11.84
#